data_AF-A0A841WIQ6-F1
#
_entry.id   AF-A0A841WIQ6-F1
#
_cell.length_a   1.000
_cell.length_b   1.000
_cell.length_c   1.000
_cell.angle_alpha   90.00
_cell.angle_beta   90.00
_cell.angle_gamma   90.00
#
_symmetry.space_group_name_H-M   'P 1'
#
loop_
_entity.id
_entity.type
_entity.pdbx_description
1 polymer ?
#
loop_
_entity_poly.entity_id
_entity_poly.type
_entity_poly.pdbx_seq_one_letter_code
_entity_poly.pdbx_strand_id
1 'polypeptide(L)'
;MQRRCDRNRKRSKRRAIYCPIHNSYLESRSQKYQLFADRAGQLQQRGMSRRSALLLVANKTTVSLEGEWLEAFWCEECQQTKWYHVCKLEERTYRVSVAPQELWQQVTGAIDPQGNPSVGEFTRRQAKVLNYHSIKDFQFVH
;
A
#
# COMPACT_ATOMS: atom_id res chain seq x y z
N MET A 1 39.67 -0.74 -6.28
CA MET A 1 38.47 -0.23 -6.96
C MET A 1 37.46 -1.36 -7.09
N GLN A 2 36.48 -1.45 -6.19
CA GLN A 2 35.48 -2.53 -6.19
C GLN A 2 34.53 -2.36 -7.38
N ARG A 3 34.57 -3.33 -8.30
CA ARG A 3 33.65 -3.43 -9.44
C ARG A 3 32.22 -3.53 -8.89
N ARG A 4 31.37 -2.55 -9.19
CA ARG A 4 29.91 -2.67 -8.98
C ARG A 4 29.46 -3.86 -9.81
N CYS A 5 29.01 -4.92 -9.15
CA CYS A 5 28.26 -5.97 -9.81
C CYS A 5 26.97 -5.36 -10.32
N ASP A 6 26.93 -5.00 -11.60
CA ASP A 6 25.70 -4.75 -12.34
C ASP A 6 24.93 -6.07 -12.37
N ARG A 7 24.20 -6.32 -11.28
CA ARG A 7 23.25 -7.42 -11.19
C ARG A 7 22.29 -7.19 -12.33
N ASN A 8 22.42 -8.04 -13.34
CA ASN A 8 21.50 -8.17 -14.44
C ASN A 8 20.11 -8.50 -13.85
N ARG A 9 19.39 -7.46 -13.39
CA ARG A 9 17.99 -7.55 -13.03
C ARG A 9 17.34 -7.88 -14.36
N LYS A 10 17.06 -9.17 -14.60
CA LYS A 10 15.94 -9.60 -15.43
C LYS A 10 14.74 -8.84 -14.91
N ARG A 11 14.52 -7.63 -15.43
CA ARG A 11 13.45 -6.74 -15.01
C ARG A 11 12.21 -7.52 -15.39
N SER A 12 11.48 -7.98 -14.39
CA SER A 12 10.17 -8.56 -14.62
C SER A 12 9.43 -7.62 -15.57
N LYS A 13 8.84 -8.19 -16.63
CA LYS A 13 8.10 -7.40 -17.63
C LYS A 13 7.23 -6.39 -16.89
N ARG A 14 7.35 -5.11 -17.25
CA ARG A 14 6.66 -4.00 -16.56
C ARG A 14 5.18 -4.38 -16.43
N ARG A 15 4.62 -4.24 -15.22
CA ARG A 15 3.19 -4.43 -14.98
C ARG A 15 2.46 -3.34 -15.78
N ALA A 16 1.52 -3.72 -16.62
CA ALA A 16 0.71 -2.80 -17.41
C ALA A 16 -0.34 -2.12 -16.50
N ILE A 17 0.13 -1.22 -15.64
CA ILE A 17 -0.68 -0.44 -14.72
C ILE A 17 -0.78 0.96 -15.30
N TYR A 18 -2.01 1.42 -15.53
CA TYR A 18 -2.28 2.68 -16.20
C TYR A 18 -3.00 3.67 -15.30
N CYS A 19 -2.83 4.95 -15.59
CA CYS A 19 -3.53 6.02 -14.91
C CYS A 19 -5.01 5.97 -15.30
N PRO A 20 -5.96 5.97 -14.35
CA PRO A 20 -7.39 5.92 -14.68
C PRO A 20 -7.91 7.17 -15.40
N ILE A 21 -7.14 8.27 -15.41
CA ILE A 21 -7.53 9.55 -16.03
C ILE A 21 -6.92 9.68 -17.42
N HIS A 22 -5.60 9.49 -17.55
CA HIS A 22 -4.86 9.74 -18.79
C HIS A 22 -4.52 8.47 -19.59
N ASN A 23 -4.83 7.29 -19.04
CA ASN A 23 -4.48 5.97 -19.60
C ASN A 23 -2.98 5.79 -19.92
N SER A 24 -2.13 6.61 -19.30
CA SER A 24 -0.68 6.55 -19.41
C SER A 24 -0.09 5.57 -18.40
N TYR A 25 1.16 5.17 -18.62
CA TYR A 25 1.82 4.25 -17.70
C TYR A 25 2.08 4.90 -16.33
N LEU A 26 1.75 4.15 -15.29
CA LEU A 26 2.06 4.53 -13.91
C LEU A 26 3.42 3.99 -13.49
N GLU A 27 4.29 4.89 -13.01
CA GLU A 27 5.58 4.50 -12.46
C GLU A 27 5.46 4.22 -10.96
N SER A 28 5.84 3.01 -10.55
CA SER A 28 5.85 2.62 -9.13
C SER A 28 6.87 3.45 -8.34
N ARG A 29 6.43 4.06 -7.24
CA ARG A 29 7.26 4.88 -6.33
C ARG A 29 7.29 4.35 -4.90
N SER A 30 6.58 3.27 -4.59
CA SER A 30 6.59 2.62 -3.27
C SER A 30 6.65 1.09 -3.39
N GLN A 31 6.86 0.44 -2.25
CA GLN A 31 6.58 -0.99 -2.12
C GLN A 31 5.07 -1.26 -2.21
N LYS A 32 4.71 -2.54 -2.37
CA LYS A 32 3.32 -2.99 -2.33
C LYS A 32 2.89 -3.18 -0.88
N TYR A 33 1.73 -2.65 -0.55
CA TYR A 33 1.14 -2.85 0.76
C TYR A 33 -0.12 -3.69 0.64
N GLN A 34 -0.04 -4.93 1.14
CA GLN A 34 -1.15 -5.87 1.06
C GLN A 34 -2.33 -5.37 1.90
N LEU A 35 -3.52 -5.61 1.37
CA LEU A 35 -4.78 -5.34 2.05
C LEU A 35 -5.21 -6.57 2.84
N PHE A 36 -5.84 -6.32 3.98
CA PHE A 36 -6.35 -7.33 4.87
C PHE A 36 -7.79 -7.03 5.24
N ALA A 37 -8.62 -8.08 5.28
CA ALA A 37 -9.99 -7.99 5.74
C ALA A 37 -10.10 -8.57 7.15
N ASP A 38 -10.68 -7.79 8.06
CA ASP A 38 -10.99 -8.16 9.44
C ASP A 38 -12.49 -8.43 9.64
N ARG A 39 -13.33 -8.03 8.68
CA ARG A 39 -14.79 -8.19 8.73
C ARG A 39 -15.32 -9.08 7.62
N ALA A 40 -16.28 -9.94 7.97
CA ALA A 40 -16.91 -10.83 7.00
C ALA A 40 -17.66 -10.08 5.89
N GLY A 41 -18.11 -8.85 6.15
CA GLY A 41 -18.73 -7.99 5.13
C GLY A 41 -17.75 -7.57 4.02
N GLN A 42 -16.50 -7.27 4.37
CA GLN A 42 -15.46 -6.89 3.40
C GLN A 42 -15.08 -8.07 2.48
N LEU A 43 -15.17 -9.30 3.00
CA LEU A 43 -14.98 -10.53 2.22
C LEU A 43 -16.19 -10.81 1.32
N GLN A 44 -17.40 -10.57 1.80
CA GLN A 44 -18.63 -10.74 1.02
C GLN A 44 -18.73 -9.77 -0.16
N GLN A 45 -18.33 -8.51 0.03
CA GLN A 45 -18.25 -7.52 -1.06
C GLN A 45 -17.30 -7.96 -2.20
N ARG A 46 -16.39 -8.89 -1.91
CA ARG A 46 -15.44 -9.47 -2.87
C ARG A 46 -15.90 -10.81 -3.44
N GLY A 47 -17.18 -11.16 -3.25
CA GLY A 47 -17.79 -12.37 -3.82
C GLY A 47 -17.66 -13.62 -2.94
N MET A 48 -17.14 -13.52 -1.71
CA MET A 48 -17.09 -14.66 -0.81
C MET A 48 -18.48 -14.98 -0.24
N SER A 49 -18.84 -16.26 -0.17
CA SER A 49 -20.07 -16.67 0.49
C SER A 49 -20.08 -16.22 1.96
N ARG A 50 -21.24 -15.82 2.48
CA ARG A 50 -21.39 -15.37 3.88
C ARG A 50 -20.85 -16.39 4.88
N ARG A 51 -21.13 -17.68 4.67
CA ARG A 51 -20.69 -18.77 5.55
C ARG A 51 -19.16 -18.90 5.55
N SER A 52 -18.53 -18.86 4.39
CA SER A 52 -17.07 -18.91 4.25
C SER A 52 -16.42 -17.68 4.89
N ALA A 53 -16.98 -16.49 4.65
CA ALA A 53 -16.47 -15.23 5.19
C ALA A 53 -16.52 -15.20 6.73
N LEU A 54 -17.64 -15.62 7.32
CA LEU A 54 -17.79 -15.71 8.77
C LEU A 54 -16.82 -16.73 9.37
N LEU A 55 -16.68 -17.91 8.76
CA LEU A 55 -15.77 -18.94 9.23
C LEU A 55 -14.31 -18.47 9.16
N LEU A 56 -13.91 -17.80 8.09
CA LEU A 56 -12.55 -17.28 7.92
C LEU A 56 -12.20 -16.21 8.94
N VAL A 57 -13.10 -15.26 9.18
CA VAL A 57 -12.89 -14.21 10.20
C VAL A 57 -12.86 -14.80 11.60
N ALA A 58 -13.75 -15.75 11.90
CA ALA A 58 -13.78 -16.43 13.20
C ALA A 58 -12.50 -17.23 13.49
N ASN A 59 -11.87 -17.80 12.46
CA ASN A 59 -10.66 -18.63 12.64
C ASN A 59 -9.34 -17.85 12.52
N LYS A 60 -9.28 -16.81 11.68
CA LYS A 60 -8.01 -16.15 11.33
C LYS A 60 -7.89 -14.71 11.78
N THR A 61 -8.92 -14.10 12.37
CA THR A 61 -9.00 -12.69 12.84
C THR A 61 -8.78 -11.64 11.74
N THR A 62 -7.77 -11.83 10.89
CA THR A 62 -7.38 -10.99 9.77
C THR A 62 -7.02 -11.87 8.57
N VAL A 63 -7.66 -11.64 7.42
CA VAL A 63 -7.48 -12.44 6.20
C VAL A 63 -6.82 -11.58 5.13
N SER A 64 -5.69 -12.02 4.57
CA SER A 64 -5.03 -11.34 3.45
C SER A 64 -5.89 -11.37 2.19
N LEU A 65 -6.07 -10.22 1.56
CA LEU A 65 -6.77 -10.09 0.28
C LEU A 65 -5.79 -10.34 -0.86
N GLU A 66 -5.77 -11.57 -1.35
CA GLU A 66 -4.88 -11.96 -2.44
C GLU A 66 -5.18 -11.18 -3.72
N GLY A 67 -4.12 -10.71 -4.38
CA GLY A 67 -4.24 -9.93 -5.61
C GLY A 67 -4.64 -8.47 -5.42
N GLU A 68 -4.86 -8.01 -4.19
CA GLU A 68 -5.15 -6.60 -3.88
C GLU A 68 -4.04 -5.95 -3.05
N TRP A 69 -3.66 -4.74 -3.42
CA TRP A 69 -2.70 -3.96 -2.63
C TRP A 69 -2.84 -2.46 -2.87
N LEU A 70 -2.30 -1.67 -1.95
CA LEU A 70 -2.04 -0.24 -2.15
C LEU A 70 -0.61 -0.01 -2.61
N GLU A 71 -0.42 0.89 -3.57
CA GLU A 71 0.89 1.29 -4.07
C GLU A 71 0.85 2.75 -4.54
N ALA A 72 1.92 3.48 -4.26
CA ALA A 72 2.10 4.85 -4.74
C ALA A 72 2.65 4.82 -6.15
N PHE A 73 1.99 5.55 -7.05
CA PHE A 73 2.40 5.69 -8.44
C PHE A 73 2.54 7.14 -8.84
N TRP A 74 3.57 7.43 -9.62
CA TRP A 74 3.74 8.66 -10.37
C TRP A 74 3.09 8.54 -11.75
N CYS A 75 2.39 9.57 -12.17
CA CYS A 75 1.86 9.72 -13.51
C CYS A 75 2.53 10.93 -14.17
N GLU A 76 3.05 10.76 -15.39
CA GLU A 76 3.77 11.82 -16.11
C GLU A 76 2.84 12.99 -16.47
N GLU A 77 1.60 12.71 -16.81
CA GLU A 77 0.58 13.66 -17.23
C GLU A 77 -0.09 14.34 -16.04
N CYS A 78 -0.31 13.62 -14.94
CA CYS A 78 -0.78 14.25 -13.70
C CYS A 78 0.33 15.08 -13.02
N GLN A 79 1.60 14.79 -13.32
CA GLN A 79 2.77 15.35 -12.64
C GLN A 79 2.72 15.26 -11.11
N GLN A 80 2.16 14.16 -10.59
CA GLN A 80 2.07 13.94 -9.15
C GLN A 80 2.12 12.45 -8.80
N THR A 81 2.61 12.17 -7.58
CA THR A 81 2.48 10.84 -6.98
C THR A 81 1.12 10.74 -6.29
N LYS A 82 0.34 9.72 -6.62
CA LYS A 82 -0.92 9.38 -5.92
C LYS A 82 -0.87 7.93 -5.45
N TRP A 83 -1.66 7.63 -4.43
CA TRP A 83 -1.87 6.27 -3.99
C TRP A 83 -3.04 5.64 -4.71
N TYR A 84 -2.83 4.43 -5.18
CA TYR A 84 -3.83 3.67 -5.91
C TYR A 84 -4.06 2.32 -5.25
N HIS A 85 -5.33 1.91 -5.23
CA HIS A 85 -5.73 0.54 -4.98
C HIS A 85 -5.64 -0.23 -6.29
N VAL A 86 -4.82 -1.28 -6.27
CA VAL A 86 -4.59 -2.15 -7.41
C VAL A 86 -5.20 -3.51 -7.13
N CYS A 87 -6.12 -3.93 -7.97
CA CYS A 87 -6.67 -5.29 -7.99
C CYS A 87 -6.15 -6.04 -9.21
N LYS A 88 -5.47 -7.16 -9.00
CA LYS A 88 -5.10 -8.10 -10.05
C LYS A 88 -6.34 -8.94 -10.39
N LEU A 89 -6.80 -8.85 -11.64
CA LEU A 89 -7.93 -9.64 -12.13
C LEU A 89 -7.46 -10.98 -12.71
N GLU A 90 -6.48 -10.93 -13.62
CA GLU A 90 -5.93 -12.10 -14.33
C GLU A 90 -4.39 -12.01 -14.38
N GLU A 91 -3.70 -12.89 -15.10
CA GLU A 91 -2.23 -13.00 -15.07
C GLU A 91 -1.50 -11.67 -15.31
N ARG A 92 -2.08 -10.72 -16.06
CA ARG A 92 -1.48 -9.41 -16.34
C ARG A 92 -2.44 -8.22 -16.41
N THR A 93 -3.70 -8.43 -16.04
CA THR A 93 -4.72 -7.38 -16.08
C THR A 93 -4.91 -6.81 -14.69
N TYR A 94 -4.76 -5.49 -14.56
CA TYR A 94 -4.87 -4.78 -13.30
C TYR A 94 -5.98 -3.75 -13.38
N ARG A 95 -6.86 -3.75 -12.39
CA ARG A 95 -7.80 -2.66 -12.14
C ARG A 95 -7.14 -1.69 -11.17
N VAL A 96 -7.19 -0.41 -11.49
CA VAL A 96 -6.55 0.65 -10.72
C VAL A 96 -7.61 1.69 -10.37
N SER A 97 -7.72 2.01 -9.10
CA SER A 97 -8.56 3.11 -8.61
C SER A 97 -7.78 3.96 -7.62
N VAL A 98 -8.13 5.24 -7.48
CA VAL A 98 -7.53 6.09 -6.44
C VAL A 98 -7.89 5.50 -5.09
N ALA A 99 -6.90 5.33 -4.21
CA ALA A 99 -7.10 4.67 -2.93
C ALA A 99 -8.04 5.50 -2.03
N PRO A 100 -9.27 5.01 -1.72
CA PRO A 100 -10.14 5.66 -0.76
C PRO A 100 -9.55 5.59 0.66
N GLN A 101 -9.92 6.54 1.50
CA GLN A 101 -9.37 6.66 2.86
C GLN A 101 -9.67 5.42 3.72
N GLU A 102 -10.82 4.80 3.53
CA GLU A 102 -11.27 3.61 4.26
C GLU A 102 -10.36 2.39 4.07
N LEU A 103 -9.72 2.26 2.90
CA LEU A 103 -8.79 1.15 2.62
C LEU A 103 -7.51 1.26 3.43
N TRP A 104 -7.14 2.46 3.91
CA TRP A 104 -5.94 2.62 4.73
C TRP A 104 -6.04 1.95 6.10
N GLN A 105 -7.26 1.76 6.60
CA GLN A 105 -7.50 0.98 7.83
C GLN A 105 -7.28 -0.52 7.64
N GLN A 106 -7.28 -0.99 6.38
CA GLN A 106 -7.10 -2.39 6.00
C GLN A 106 -5.64 -2.72 5.64
N VAL A 107 -4.72 -1.76 5.77
CA VAL A 107 -3.31 -1.92 5.39
C VAL A 107 -2.41 -1.86 6.63
N THR A 108 -1.55 -2.86 6.78
CA THR A 108 -0.52 -2.85 7.82
C THR A 108 0.77 -2.25 7.30
N GLY A 109 1.33 -1.28 8.02
CA GLY A 109 2.67 -0.72 7.76
C GLY A 109 2.75 0.34 6.65
N ALA A 110 1.62 0.72 6.02
CA ALA A 110 1.56 1.90 5.16
C ALA A 110 1.10 3.10 5.98
N ILE A 111 1.74 4.26 5.77
CA ILE A 111 1.32 5.52 6.37
C ILE A 111 0.36 6.18 5.40
N ASP A 112 -0.89 6.40 5.82
CA ASP A 112 -1.83 7.22 5.06
C ASP A 112 -1.18 8.59 4.78
N PRO A 113 -0.99 9.00 3.51
CA PRO A 113 -0.41 10.29 3.17
C PRO A 113 -1.24 11.47 3.71
N GLN A 114 -2.52 11.28 4.01
CA GLN A 114 -3.39 12.27 4.66
C GLN A 114 -3.22 12.28 6.20
N GLY A 115 -2.46 11.33 6.74
CA GLY A 115 -2.24 11.12 8.16
C GLY A 115 -3.22 10.12 8.74
N ASN A 116 -2.74 9.26 9.64
CA ASN A 116 -3.60 8.35 10.38
C ASN A 116 -4.51 9.16 11.33
N PRO A 117 -5.85 9.07 11.23
CA PRO A 117 -6.75 9.85 12.08
C PRO A 117 -6.67 9.47 13.57
N SER A 118 -6.07 8.33 13.92
CA SER A 118 -5.91 7.88 15.32
C SER A 118 -4.62 8.34 15.99
N VAL A 119 -3.67 8.94 15.27
CA VAL A 119 -2.47 9.53 15.86
C VAL A 119 -2.64 11.04 15.97
N GLY A 120 -2.61 11.56 17.20
CA GLY A 120 -2.70 13.00 17.45
C GLY A 120 -1.63 13.78 16.69
N GLU A 121 -1.91 15.06 16.39
CA GLU A 121 -1.02 15.91 15.58
C GLU A 121 0.43 15.97 16.09
N PHE A 122 0.63 15.73 17.38
CA PHE A 122 1.94 15.64 18.01
C PHE A 122 2.81 14.51 17.44
N THR A 123 2.25 13.30 17.31
CA THR A 123 2.94 12.15 16.71
C THR A 123 3.18 12.37 15.22
N ARG A 124 2.26 13.06 14.53
CA ARG A 124 2.42 13.46 13.11
C ARG A 124 3.58 14.44 12.90
N ARG A 125 3.82 15.36 13.85
CA ARG A 125 4.98 16.27 13.82
C ARG A 125 6.29 15.52 14.10
N GLN A 126 6.33 14.66 15.11
CA GLN A 126 7.52 13.89 15.46
C GLN A 126 7.95 12.91 14.34
N ALA A 127 7.01 12.25 13.66
CA ALA A 127 7.31 11.36 12.53
C ALA A 127 7.93 12.09 11.32
N LYS A 128 7.57 13.37 11.10
CA LYS A 128 8.19 14.20 10.06
C LYS A 128 9.62 14.63 10.42
N VAL A 129 9.90 14.83 11.72
CA VAL A 129 11.23 15.22 12.22
C VAL A 129 12.21 14.04 12.18
N LEU A 130 11.75 12.81 12.44
CA LEU A 130 12.58 11.60 12.41
C LEU A 130 13.18 11.26 11.03
N ASN A 131 12.62 11.79 9.94
CA ASN A 131 13.17 11.62 8.60
C ASN A 131 14.34 12.57 8.27
N TYR A 132 14.64 13.57 9.13
CA TYR A 132 15.69 14.56 8.83
C TYR A 132 16.91 14.51 9.75
N HIS A 133 16.84 13.93 10.96
CA HIS A 133 18.04 13.73 11.77
C HIS A 133 18.00 12.42 12.56
N SER A 134 18.92 11.54 12.20
CA SER A 134 19.33 10.35 12.92
C SER A 134 19.54 10.61 14.42
N ILE A 135 18.89 9.78 15.24
CA ILE A 135 19.36 9.23 16.53
C ILE A 135 20.40 10.09 17.25
N LYS A 136 19.96 11.09 18.01
CA LYS A 136 20.62 11.55 19.25
C LYS A 136 19.52 11.99 20.21
N ASP A 137 19.77 11.87 21.51
CA ASP A 137 18.91 12.35 22.61
C ASP A 137 18.00 11.32 23.29
N PHE A 138 18.49 10.09 23.45
CA PHE A 138 18.19 9.36 24.69
C PHE A 138 19.42 9.42 25.61
N GLN A 139 19.57 10.52 26.35
CA GLN A 139 20.36 10.52 27.57
C GLN A 139 19.45 10.05 28.72
N PHE A 140 19.68 8.84 29.19
CA PHE A 140 19.23 8.42 30.50
C PHE A 140 20.00 9.24 31.54
N VAL A 141 19.29 10.05 32.33
CA VAL A 141 19.83 10.63 33.55
C VAL A 141 19.44 9.68 34.69
N HIS A 142 20.44 9.25 35.44
CA HIS A 142 20.33 8.37 36.61
C HIS A 142 20.55 9.18 37.90
#